data_AF-A0A818TQQ2-F1
#
_entry.id   AF-A0A818TQQ2-F1
#
_cell.length_a   1.000
_cell.length_b   1.000
_cell.length_c   1.000
_cell.angle_alpha   90.00
_cell.angle_beta   90.00
_cell.angle_gamma   90.00
#
_symmetry.space_group_name_H-M   'P 1'
#
loop_
_entity.id
_entity.type
_entity.pdbx_description
1 polymer ?
#
loop_
_entity_poly.entity_id
_entity_poly.type
_entity_poly.pdbx_seq_one_letter_code
_entity_poly.pdbx_strand_id
1 'polypeptide(L)'
;MFAFGQMQSGAMPSYDVRGFHVFFGTQIVPQAKWIGFKDLGQGYGADNDHVFFCEQIVQGAKPLFFEMLTNGYANDHDYVYQYGRIIPGVKPFGFEAP
;
A
#
# COMPACT_ATOMS: atom_id res chain seq x y z
N MET A 1 -11.34 -4.06 -9.67
CA MET A 1 -10.05 -3.50 -10.12
C MET A 1 -10.26 -2.02 -10.34
N PHE A 2 -9.80 -1.16 -9.44
CA PHE A 2 -9.81 0.28 -9.73
C PHE A 2 -8.83 0.53 -10.86
N ALA A 3 -9.36 0.84 -12.03
CA ALA A 3 -8.56 1.42 -13.09
C ALA A 3 -8.13 2.82 -12.61
N PHE A 4 -6.84 3.13 -12.74
CA PHE A 4 -6.24 4.45 -12.46
C PHE A 4 -6.96 5.63 -13.18
N GLY A 5 -7.91 5.36 -14.07
CA GLY A 5 -8.72 6.35 -14.81
C GLY A 5 -10.05 6.78 -14.17
N GLN A 6 -10.33 6.47 -12.90
CA GLN A 6 -11.55 6.92 -12.20
C GLN A 6 -11.26 7.78 -10.96
N MET A 7 -10.16 8.53 -10.95
CA MET A 7 -9.96 9.58 -9.93
C MET A 7 -10.81 10.81 -10.27
N GLN A 8 -12.10 10.77 -9.96
CA GLN A 8 -12.95 11.97 -9.93
C GLN A 8 -12.62 12.78 -8.68
N SER A 9 -11.78 13.80 -8.82
CA SER A 9 -11.71 15.05 -8.04
C SER A 9 -11.80 15.03 -6.50
N GLY A 10 -11.64 13.88 -5.85
CA GLY A 10 -11.72 13.71 -4.40
C GLY A 10 -10.42 13.11 -3.85
N ALA A 11 -10.15 13.37 -2.57
CA ALA A 11 -9.02 12.79 -1.85
C ALA A 11 -8.93 11.26 -2.06
N MET A 12 -7.71 10.70 -2.07
CA MET A 12 -7.53 9.24 -2.12
C MET A 12 -8.35 8.58 -1.00
N PRO A 13 -9.08 7.49 -1.29
CA PRO A 13 -9.75 6.72 -0.25
C PRO A 13 -8.75 6.25 0.82
N SER A 14 -9.22 6.14 2.06
CA SER A 14 -8.47 5.55 3.17
C SER A 14 -8.87 4.09 3.37
N TYR A 15 -8.08 3.38 4.17
CA TYR A 15 -8.50 2.09 4.70
C TYR A 15 -9.38 2.25 5.94
N ASP A 16 -10.26 1.28 6.16
CA ASP A 16 -11.06 1.18 7.37
C ASP A 16 -11.35 -0.31 7.68
N VAL A 17 -11.45 -0.65 8.97
CA VAL A 17 -11.80 -1.99 9.43
C VAL A 17 -13.27 -2.01 9.86
N ARG A 18 -14.10 -2.79 9.16
CA ARG A 18 -15.52 -2.96 9.49
C ARG A 18 -15.80 -4.43 9.84
N GLY A 19 -15.99 -4.69 11.13
CA GLY A 19 -16.09 -6.05 11.63
C GLY A 19 -14.77 -6.80 11.44
N PHE A 20 -14.81 -7.94 10.74
CA PHE A 20 -13.62 -8.77 10.47
C PHE A 20 -12.99 -8.53 9.09
N HIS A 21 -13.36 -7.44 8.41
CA HIS A 21 -12.89 -7.16 7.06
C HIS A 21 -12.24 -5.77 6.98
N VAL A 22 -11.21 -5.68 6.16
CA VAL A 22 -10.56 -4.41 5.79
C VAL A 22 -11.16 -3.94 4.48
N PHE A 23 -11.43 -2.64 4.39
CA PHE A 23 -11.93 -1.97 3.20
C PHE A 23 -10.96 -0.89 2.76
N PHE A 24 -10.83 -0.69 1.44
CA PHE A 24 -10.29 0.51 0.84
C PHE A 24 -11.45 1.31 0.22
N GLY A 25 -11.83 2.42 0.85
CA GLY A 25 -13.07 3.13 0.55
C GLY A 25 -14.31 2.25 0.72
N THR A 26 -14.90 1.81 -0.40
CA THR A 26 -16.08 0.93 -0.43
C THR A 26 -15.78 -0.51 -0.83
N GLN A 27 -14.55 -0.81 -1.27
CA GLN A 27 -14.17 -2.14 -1.71
C GLN A 27 -13.51 -2.92 -0.58
N ILE A 28 -13.81 -4.21 -0.50
CA ILE A 28 -13.14 -5.13 0.42
C ILE A 28 -11.72 -5.41 -0.05
N VAL A 29 -10.78 -5.55 0.89
CA VAL A 29 -9.40 -6.01 0.66
C VAL A 29 -9.34 -7.49 1.05
N PRO A 30 -9.51 -8.43 0.10
CA PRO A 30 -9.93 -9.80 0.45
C PRO A 30 -8.92 -10.59 1.28
N GLN A 31 -7.63 -10.28 1.15
CA GLN A 31 -6.53 -11.01 1.81
C GLN A 31 -6.00 -10.30 3.05
N ALA A 32 -6.52 -9.11 3.37
CA ALA A 32 -6.06 -8.35 4.52
C ALA A 32 -6.67 -8.88 5.82
N LYS A 33 -5.80 -9.07 6.81
CA LYS A 33 -6.20 -9.36 8.18
C LYS A 33 -6.59 -8.08 8.87
N TRP A 34 -7.83 -8.03 9.38
CA TRP A 34 -8.37 -6.88 10.10
C TRP A 34 -7.61 -6.58 11.40
N ILE A 35 -7.10 -7.61 12.06
CA ILE A 35 -6.45 -7.49 13.36
C ILE A 35 -5.10 -6.80 13.22
N GLY A 36 -4.99 -5.60 13.80
CA GLY A 36 -3.76 -4.81 13.73
C GLY A 36 -3.48 -4.22 12.34
N PHE A 37 -4.46 -4.19 11.44
CA PHE A 37 -4.31 -3.53 10.14
C PHE A 37 -3.99 -2.05 10.33
N LYS A 38 -3.05 -1.54 9.53
CA LYS A 38 -2.63 -0.14 9.54
C LYS A 38 -2.86 0.47 8.17
N ASP A 39 -3.56 1.59 8.14
CA ASP A 39 -3.49 2.51 7.00
C ASP A 39 -2.14 3.25 7.08
N LEU A 40 -1.31 3.11 6.05
CA LEU A 40 -0.01 3.76 5.94
C LEU A 40 -0.09 5.07 5.12
N GLY A 41 -1.26 5.37 4.54
CA GLY A 41 -1.52 6.56 3.74
C GLY A 41 -1.18 6.39 2.25
N GLN A 42 -1.72 7.32 1.45
CA GLN A 42 -1.51 7.37 -0.01
C GLN A 42 -1.82 6.05 -0.75
N GLY A 43 -2.82 5.30 -0.25
CA GLY A 43 -3.20 4.01 -0.81
C GLY A 43 -2.43 2.83 -0.26
N TYR A 44 -1.38 3.02 0.55
CA TYR A 44 -0.69 1.92 1.23
C TYR A 44 -1.36 1.54 2.54
N GLY A 45 -1.44 0.25 2.80
CA GLY A 45 -1.86 -0.32 4.07
C GLY A 45 -1.09 -1.60 4.36
N ALA A 46 -1.10 -2.08 5.59
CA ALA A 46 -0.40 -3.31 5.94
C ALA A 46 -1.07 -4.05 7.09
N ASP A 47 -1.01 -5.37 7.04
CA ASP A 47 -1.14 -6.24 8.20
C ASP A 47 0.23 -6.86 8.56
N ASN A 48 0.25 -7.86 9.43
CA ASN A 48 1.50 -8.49 9.85
C ASN A 48 2.15 -9.37 8.76
N ASP A 49 1.42 -9.75 7.71
CA ASP A 49 1.88 -10.68 6.67
C ASP A 49 2.06 -10.00 5.31
N HIS A 50 1.27 -8.97 5.00
CA HIS A 50 1.21 -8.35 3.69
C HIS A 50 1.18 -6.82 3.77
N VAL A 51 1.78 -6.22 2.74
CA VAL A 51 1.57 -4.81 2.39
C VAL A 51 0.61 -4.75 1.21
N PHE A 52 -0.26 -3.76 1.23
CA PHE A 52 -1.30 -3.54 0.23
C PHE A 52 -1.13 -2.17 -0.41
N PHE A 53 -1.48 -2.09 -1.69
CA PHE A 53 -1.74 -0.84 -2.40
C PHE A 53 -3.16 -0.91 -2.97
N CYS A 54 -4.04 -0.03 -2.50
CA CYS A 54 -5.49 -0.15 -2.64
C CYS A 54 -5.99 -1.55 -2.18
N GLU A 55 -6.59 -2.35 -3.06
CA GLU A 55 -7.11 -3.68 -2.67
C GLU A 55 -6.12 -4.82 -2.97
N GLN A 56 -4.90 -4.50 -3.42
CA GLN A 56 -3.98 -5.48 -3.98
C GLN A 56 -2.74 -5.64 -3.10
N ILE A 57 -2.24 -6.87 -2.99
CA ILE A 57 -0.95 -7.13 -2.31
C ILE A 57 0.20 -6.57 -3.14
N VAL A 58 1.08 -5.83 -2.48
CA VAL A 58 2.37 -5.38 -3.00
C VAL A 58 3.32 -6.58 -2.98
N GLN A 59 3.59 -7.15 -4.16
CA GLN A 59 4.39 -8.35 -4.26
C GLN A 59 5.83 -8.12 -3.80
N GLY A 60 6.33 -9.03 -2.95
CA GLY A 60 7.68 -9.00 -2.41
C GLY A 60 7.91 -8.02 -1.26
N ALA A 61 6.93 -7.19 -0.90
CA ALA A 61 7.04 -6.24 0.20
C ALA A 61 7.06 -6.93 1.57
N LYS A 62 7.93 -6.45 2.45
CA LYS A 62 8.07 -6.94 3.82
C LYS A 62 7.41 -5.97 4.81
N PRO A 63 6.24 -6.30 5.40
CA PRO A 63 5.50 -5.36 6.23
C PRO A 63 6.29 -4.78 7.40
N LEU A 64 7.17 -5.60 8.00
CA LEU A 64 8.00 -5.19 9.14
C LEU A 64 8.99 -4.06 8.81
N PHE A 65 9.41 -3.95 7.55
CA PHE A 65 10.43 -3.00 7.09
C PHE A 65 9.88 -1.99 6.08
N PHE A 66 8.56 -2.00 5.85
CA PHE A 66 7.95 -1.18 4.82
C PHE A 66 7.78 0.26 5.30
N GLU A 67 8.31 1.21 4.53
CA GLU A 67 8.20 2.64 4.77
C GLU A 67 7.54 3.32 3.58
N MET A 68 6.39 3.95 3.83
CA MET A 68 5.73 4.81 2.86
C MET A 68 6.46 6.17 2.85
N LEU A 69 6.89 6.61 1.67
CA LEU A 69 7.63 7.86 1.48
C LEU A 69 6.65 8.99 1.11
N THR A 70 6.69 9.48 -0.13
CA THR A 70 5.75 10.48 -0.63
C THR A 70 5.38 10.18 -2.08
N ASN A 71 4.33 10.80 -2.60
CA ASN A 71 3.88 10.67 -3.99
C ASN A 71 3.74 9.21 -4.46
N GLY A 72 3.24 8.34 -3.57
CA GLY A 72 3.08 6.90 -3.82
C GLY A 72 4.38 6.09 -3.88
N TYR A 73 5.53 6.71 -3.60
CA TYR A 73 6.77 5.97 -3.37
C TYR A 73 6.76 5.34 -1.98
N ALA A 74 7.38 4.18 -1.89
CA ALA A 74 7.66 3.49 -0.66
C ALA A 74 8.92 2.65 -0.85
N ASN A 75 9.52 2.17 0.23
CA ASN A 75 10.58 1.19 0.15
C ASN A 75 10.45 0.16 1.28
N ASP A 76 11.23 -0.90 1.15
CA ASP A 76 11.62 -1.73 2.28
C ASP A 76 13.12 -2.02 2.19
N HIS A 77 13.60 -3.02 2.93
CA HIS A 77 15.02 -3.40 2.92
C HIS A 77 15.52 -3.88 1.54
N ASP A 78 14.64 -4.42 0.69
CA ASP A 78 15.03 -5.09 -0.55
C ASP A 78 14.68 -4.28 -1.81
N TYR A 79 13.56 -3.55 -1.80
CA TYR A 79 13.02 -2.90 -2.98
C TYR A 79 12.53 -1.48 -2.73
N VAL A 80 12.51 -0.70 -3.81
CA VAL A 80 11.74 0.56 -3.89
C VAL A 80 10.48 0.29 -4.69
N TYR A 81 9.37 0.85 -4.24
CA TYR A 81 8.06 0.72 -4.83
C TYR A 81 7.54 2.07 -5.31
N GLN A 82 6.75 2.05 -6.38
CA GLN A 82 5.90 3.14 -6.80
C GLN A 82 4.50 2.60 -7.07
N TYR A 83 3.50 3.14 -6.37
CA TYR A 83 2.09 2.70 -6.49
C TYR A 83 1.91 1.17 -6.39
N GLY A 84 2.59 0.56 -5.42
CA GLY A 84 2.54 -0.88 -5.15
C GLY A 84 3.35 -1.76 -6.11
N ARG A 85 4.21 -1.20 -6.96
CA ARG A 85 5.05 -1.95 -7.90
C ARG A 85 6.53 -1.69 -7.65
N ILE A 86 7.34 -2.75 -7.68
CA ILE A 86 8.81 -2.65 -7.59
C ILE A 86 9.33 -1.81 -8.78
N ILE A 87 10.24 -0.89 -8.49
CA ILE A 87 11.02 -0.16 -9.50
C ILE A 87 12.31 -0.95 -9.79
N PRO A 88 12.46 -1.56 -10.98
CA PRO A 88 13.60 -2.42 -11.26
C PRO A 88 14.92 -1.65 -11.24
N GLY A 89 15.95 -2.24 -10.62
CA GLY A 89 17.31 -1.70 -10.61
C GLY A 89 17.56 -0.55 -9.64
N VAL A 90 16.54 -0.10 -8.88
CA VAL A 90 16.70 0.91 -7.83
C VAL A 90 17.02 0.22 -6.51
N LYS A 91 18.07 0.68 -5.83
CA LYS A 91 18.43 0.21 -4.50
C LYS A 91 17.69 1.03 -3.43
N PRO A 92 17.12 0.41 -2.39
CA PRO A 92 16.39 1.13 -1.35
C PRO A 92 17.30 1.94 -0.42
N PHE A 93 18.53 1.47 -0.18
CA PHE A 93 19.48 2.18 0.67
C PHE A 93 19.83 3.56 0.09
N GLY A 94 19.48 4.62 0.83
CA GLY A 94 19.70 6.00 0.42
C GLY A 94 18.76 6.49 -0.70
N PHE A 95 17.68 5.76 -0.99
CA PHE A 95 16.66 6.23 -1.93
C PHE A 95 15.86 7.38 -1.31
N GLU A 96 15.80 8.51 -2.02
CA GLU A 96 14.91 9.63 -1.72
C GLU A 96 13.87 9.73 -2.82
N ALA A 97 12.59 9.78 -2.42
CA ALA A 97 11.50 9.93 -3.37
C ALA A 97 11.58 11.31 -4.06
N PRO A 98 11.37 11.39 -5.39
CA PRO A 98 11.36 12.64 -6.14
C PRO A 98 10.28 13.65 -5.73
#